data_AF-A0A2D6IUV4-F1
#
_entry.id   AF-A0A2D6IUV4-F1
#
_cell.length_a   1.000
_cell.length_b   1.000
_cell.length_c   1.000
_cell.angle_alpha   90.00
_cell.angle_beta   90.00
_cell.angle_gamma   90.00
#
_symmetry.space_group_name_H-M   'P 1'
#
loop_
_entity.id
_entity.type
_entity.pdbx_description
1 polymer ?
#
loop_
_entity_poly.entity_id
_entity_poly.type
_entity_poly.pdbx_seq_one_letter_code
_entity_poly.pdbx_strand_id
1 'polypeptide(L)'
;MTSVTRAQFLRGNWHEQPMSPSRLAVAQIRSSCLAHRGVFCRTCDEACEPGAINFTAAIGRAPVPRINTDACTGCGECVDICSAHAIALKQRQSKENL
;
A
#
# COMPACT_ATOMS: atom_id res chain seq x y z
N MET A 1 -21.47 9.61 11.47
CA MET A 1 -21.04 10.85 10.79
C MET A 1 -20.48 11.77 11.86
N THR A 2 -19.16 11.79 12.05
CA THR A 2 -18.52 12.66 13.05
C THR A 2 -18.67 14.11 12.60
N SER A 3 -19.46 14.89 13.33
CA SER A 3 -19.65 16.32 13.06
C SER A 3 -18.33 17.05 13.30
N VAL A 4 -17.61 17.35 12.21
CA VAL A 4 -16.41 18.20 12.28
C VAL A 4 -16.87 19.62 12.55
N THR A 5 -16.46 20.19 13.69
CA THR A 5 -16.87 21.54 14.07
C THR A 5 -16.15 22.61 13.24
N ARG A 6 -16.79 23.77 13.01
CA ARG A 6 -16.19 24.92 12.29
C ARG A 6 -14.82 25.33 12.84
N ALA A 7 -14.63 25.22 14.16
CA ALA A 7 -13.36 25.56 14.81
C ALA A 7 -12.24 24.52 14.57
N GLN A 8 -12.57 23.28 14.23
CA GLN A 8 -11.59 22.23 13.89
C GLN A 8 -11.10 22.35 12.45
N PHE A 9 -11.99 22.67 11.51
CA PHE A 9 -11.64 22.89 10.10
C PHE A 9 -10.59 24.00 9.93
N LEU A 10 -10.76 25.12 10.66
CA LEU A 10 -9.85 26.27 10.60
C LEU A 10 -8.47 26.00 11.23
N ARG A 11 -8.34 24.99 12.09
CA ARG A 11 -7.08 24.65 12.77
C ARG A 11 -6.27 23.57 12.05
N GLY A 12 -6.72 23.10 10.89
CA GLY A 12 -6.06 22.02 10.15
C GLY A 12 -6.02 20.68 10.91
N ASN A 13 -6.86 20.53 11.94
CA ASN A 13 -6.89 19.34 12.78
C ASN A 13 -7.82 18.29 12.16
N TRP A 14 -7.47 17.88 10.95
CA TRP A 14 -8.08 16.76 10.24
C TRP A 14 -7.66 15.50 10.97
N HIS A 15 -8.61 14.67 11.36
CA HIS A 15 -8.35 13.44 12.10
C HIS A 15 -7.46 12.48 11.30
N GLU A 16 -6.15 12.63 11.47
CA GLU A 16 -5.11 11.66 11.15
C GLU A 16 -5.43 10.36 11.91
N GLN A 17 -5.51 9.22 11.22
CA GLN A 17 -5.76 7.92 11.83
C GLN A 17 -4.42 7.32 12.30
N PRO A 18 -4.08 7.27 13.61
CA PRO A 18 -2.95 6.49 14.06
C PRO A 18 -3.42 5.05 14.28
N MET A 19 -2.68 4.12 13.67
CA MET A 19 -2.59 2.67 13.95
C MET A 19 -3.47 1.71 13.14
N SER A 20 -2.82 0.88 12.32
CA SER A 20 -3.13 -0.56 12.31
C SER A 20 -1.84 -1.38 12.53
N PRO A 21 -1.63 -1.97 13.71
CA PRO A 21 -0.41 -2.70 14.06
C PRO A 21 -0.51 -4.15 13.58
N SER A 22 -0.66 -4.36 12.27
CA SER A 22 -0.63 -5.71 11.72
C SER A 22 0.65 -5.93 10.89
N ARG A 23 1.80 -5.91 11.56
CA ARG A 23 3.00 -6.60 11.03
C ARG A 23 2.76 -8.09 10.79
N LEU A 24 1.63 -8.62 11.26
CA LEU A 24 1.14 -9.96 10.94
C LEU A 24 0.75 -10.10 9.46
N ALA A 25 0.62 -9.02 8.68
CA ALA A 25 0.32 -9.08 7.26
C ALA A 25 1.39 -8.41 6.39
N VAL A 26 1.46 -8.82 5.13
CA VAL A 26 2.32 -8.27 4.09
C VAL A 26 1.54 -8.13 2.80
N ALA A 27 1.75 -7.04 2.08
CA ALA A 27 1.13 -6.84 0.78
C ALA A 27 1.68 -7.83 -0.26
N GLN A 28 0.80 -8.29 -1.14
CA GLN A 28 1.10 -9.19 -2.25
C GLN A 28 0.46 -8.63 -3.53
N ILE A 29 1.24 -8.59 -4.60
CA ILE A 29 0.81 -8.10 -5.92
C ILE A 29 0.46 -9.29 -6.80
N ARG A 30 -0.71 -9.22 -7.45
CA ARG A 30 -1.23 -10.23 -8.37
C ARG A 30 -0.92 -9.87 -9.83
N SER A 31 -1.04 -10.85 -10.72
CA SER A 31 -0.84 -10.69 -12.17
C SER A 31 -1.79 -9.68 -12.83
N SER A 32 -2.91 -9.35 -12.19
CA SER A 32 -3.85 -8.30 -12.66
C SER A 32 -3.30 -6.88 -12.55
N CYS A 33 -2.11 -6.68 -11.95
CA CYS A 33 -1.46 -5.38 -11.86
C CYS A 33 -1.26 -4.76 -13.25
N LEU A 34 -1.69 -3.51 -13.43
CA LEU A 34 -1.56 -2.78 -14.68
C LEU A 34 -0.12 -2.70 -15.19
N ALA A 35 0.85 -2.55 -14.27
CA ALA A 35 2.28 -2.58 -14.58
C ALA A 35 2.75 -3.90 -15.20
N HIS A 36 2.21 -5.04 -14.75
CA HIS A 36 2.50 -6.35 -15.37
C HIS A 36 1.89 -6.49 -16.78
N ARG A 37 0.90 -5.64 -17.11
CA ARG A 37 0.23 -5.59 -18.41
C ARG A 37 0.76 -4.47 -19.30
N GLY A 38 1.91 -3.87 -18.95
CA GLY A 38 2.58 -2.83 -19.74
C GLY A 38 2.01 -1.41 -19.56
N VAL A 39 1.09 -1.20 -18.63
CA VAL A 39 0.53 0.12 -18.33
C VAL A 39 1.32 0.78 -17.21
N PHE A 40 1.78 2.01 -17.42
CA PHE A 40 2.49 2.77 -16.40
C PHE A 40 1.53 3.14 -15.25
N CYS A 41 1.75 2.55 -14.07
CA CYS A 41 0.93 2.74 -12.88
C CYS A 41 1.84 2.67 -11.66
N ARG A 42 1.85 3.73 -10.82
CA ARG A 42 2.69 3.85 -9.62
C ARG A 42 1.95 4.29 -8.36
N THR A 43 0.62 4.32 -8.42
CA THR A 43 -0.22 4.87 -7.35
C THR A 43 -0.02 4.17 -6.01
N CYS A 44 0.23 2.86 -6.00
CA CYS A 44 0.48 2.12 -4.76
C CYS A 44 1.85 2.40 -4.13
N ASP A 45 2.84 2.85 -4.92
CA ASP A 45 4.16 3.28 -4.43
C ASP A 45 4.05 4.67 -3.80
N GLU A 46 3.36 5.60 -4.48
CA GLU A 46 3.07 6.95 -3.94
C GLU A 46 2.27 6.92 -2.64
N ALA A 47 1.32 5.99 -2.51
CA ALA A 47 0.51 5.83 -1.30
C ALA A 47 1.19 4.99 -0.21
N CYS A 48 2.37 4.41 -0.46
CA CYS A 48 3.04 3.57 0.51
C CYS A 48 3.92 4.42 1.43
N GLU A 49 3.36 4.96 2.50
CA GLU A 49 4.09 5.75 3.51
C GLU A 49 5.41 5.09 3.99
N PRO A 50 5.48 3.78 4.31
CA PRO A 50 6.75 3.17 4.72
C PRO A 50 7.75 2.94 3.56
N GLY A 51 7.42 3.31 2.32
CA GLY A 51 8.28 3.11 1.15
C GLY A 51 8.54 1.63 0.82
N ALA A 52 7.62 0.74 1.22
CA ALA A 52 7.79 -0.70 1.05
C ALA A 52 7.57 -1.17 -0.40
N ILE A 53 6.84 -0.42 -1.22
CA ILE A 53 6.57 -0.72 -2.63
C ILE A 53 7.46 0.18 -3.48
N ASN A 54 8.26 -0.40 -4.38
CA ASN A 54 9.14 0.37 -5.26
C ASN A 54 9.03 -0.12 -6.70
N PHE A 55 9.21 0.79 -7.65
CA PHE A 55 9.20 0.52 -9.08
C PHE A 55 10.59 0.71 -9.65
N THR A 56 11.20 -0.36 -10.17
CA THR A 56 12.50 -0.25 -10.85
C THR A 56 12.28 0.16 -12.31
N ALA A 57 12.89 1.29 -12.70
CA ALA A 57 12.89 1.74 -14.09
C ALA A 57 13.42 0.64 -15.02
N ALA A 58 12.80 0.51 -16.18
CA ALA A 58 13.21 -0.44 -17.21
C ALA A 58 13.06 0.21 -18.58
N ILE A 59 14.02 -0.05 -19.47
CA ILE A 59 14.00 0.48 -20.84
C ILE A 59 13.01 -0.35 -21.67
N GLY A 60 12.11 0.33 -22.39
CA GLY A 60 11.18 -0.31 -23.34
C GLY A 60 10.02 -1.08 -22.70
N ARG A 61 9.80 -0.98 -21.38
CA ARG A 61 8.65 -1.59 -20.69
C ARG A 61 8.22 -0.76 -19.49
N ALA A 62 6.96 -0.89 -19.09
CA ALA A 62 6.50 -0.30 -17.84
C ALA A 62 7.31 -0.85 -16.64
N PRO A 63 7.69 -0.01 -15.67
CA PRO A 63 8.36 -0.49 -14.47
C PRO A 63 7.40 -1.39 -13.70
N VAL A 64 7.91 -2.46 -13.11
CA VAL A 64 7.12 -3.41 -12.33
C VAL A 64 7.36 -3.22 -10.83
N PRO A 65 6.31 -3.38 -10.00
CA PRO A 65 6.44 -3.15 -8.57
C PRO A 65 7.19 -4.31 -7.90
N ARG A 66 7.95 -3.97 -6.86
CA ARG A 66 8.54 -4.91 -5.90
C ARG A 66 8.18 -4.48 -4.49
N ILE A 67 7.92 -5.45 -3.62
CA ILE A 67 7.60 -5.21 -2.22
C ILE A 67 8.79 -5.64 -1.36
N ASN A 68 9.32 -4.70 -0.58
CA ASN A 68 10.18 -4.99 0.55
C ASN A 68 9.30 -5.45 1.72
N THR A 69 9.30 -6.74 2.00
CA THR A 69 8.47 -7.34 3.05
C THR A 69 8.87 -6.90 4.45
N ASP A 70 10.14 -6.51 4.66
CA ASP A 70 10.62 -6.07 5.96
C ASP A 70 10.14 -4.66 6.30
N ALA A 71 10.07 -3.78 5.29
CA ALA A 71 9.52 -2.44 5.43
C ALA A 71 7.98 -2.41 5.42
N CYS A 72 7.32 -3.41 4.83
CA CYS A 72 5.87 -3.43 4.72
C CYS A 72 5.19 -3.58 6.09
N THR A 73 4.48 -2.55 6.55
CA THR A 73 3.80 -2.57 7.86
C THR A 73 2.48 -3.32 7.86
N GLY A 74 1.95 -3.66 6.68
CA GLY A 74 0.61 -4.23 6.54
C GLY A 74 -0.52 -3.21 6.69
N CYS A 75 -0.25 -1.90 6.53
CA CYS A 75 -1.25 -0.84 6.75
C CYS A 75 -2.49 -0.93 5.83
N GLY A 76 -2.31 -1.40 4.60
CA GLY A 76 -3.41 -1.63 3.64
C GLY A 76 -3.69 -0.47 2.67
N GLU A 77 -3.06 0.69 2.81
CA GLU A 77 -3.36 1.86 1.96
C GLU A 77 -3.15 1.60 0.45
N CYS A 78 -2.11 0.83 0.12
CA CYS A 78 -1.88 0.37 -1.25
C CYS A 78 -3.00 -0.52 -1.82
N VAL A 79 -3.77 -1.23 -0.98
CA VAL A 79 -4.93 -2.02 -1.39
C VAL A 79 -6.08 -1.09 -1.77
N ASP A 80 -6.35 -0.09 -0.92
CA ASP A 80 -7.49 0.82 -1.08
C ASP A 80 -7.36 1.69 -2.33
N ILE A 81 -6.15 2.15 -2.65
CA ILE A 81 -5.91 3.01 -3.82
C ILE A 81 -5.76 2.22 -5.15
N CYS A 82 -5.65 0.90 -5.10
CA CYS A 82 -5.39 0.09 -6.29
C CYS A 82 -6.65 -0.07 -7.15
N SER A 83 -6.81 0.79 -8.18
CA SER A 83 -7.93 0.73 -9.13
C SER A 83 -8.11 -0.62 -9.84
N ALA A 84 -7.02 -1.38 -10.01
CA ALA A 84 -7.03 -2.71 -10.62
C ALA A 84 -7.33 -3.85 -9.63
N HIS A 85 -7.51 -3.55 -8.34
CA HIS A 85 -7.72 -4.54 -7.27
C HIS A 85 -6.65 -5.65 -7.28
N ALA A 86 -5.42 -5.27 -7.63
CA ALA A 86 -4.32 -6.20 -7.85
C ALA A 86 -3.47 -6.46 -6.61
N ILE A 87 -3.75 -5.79 -5.49
CA ILE A 87 -2.99 -5.90 -4.25
C ILE A 87 -3.88 -6.51 -3.17
N ALA A 88 -3.34 -7.43 -2.39
CA ALA A 88 -4.01 -8.00 -1.23
C ALA A 88 -3.03 -8.12 -0.05
N LEU A 89 -3.54 -8.02 1.17
CA LEU A 89 -2.76 -8.36 2.37
C LEU A 89 -2.82 -9.88 2.63
N LYS A 90 -1.66 -10.48 2.88
CA LYS A 90 -1.51 -11.89 3.28
C LYS A 90 -0.86 -11.96 4.65
N GLN A 91 -1.28 -12.93 5.47
CA GLN A 91 -0.64 -13.18 6.75
C GLN A 91 0.83 -13.57 6.52
N ARG A 92 1.76 -12.95 7.24
CA ARG A 92 3.14 -13.41 7.36
C ARG A 92 3.09 -14.77 8.04
N GLN A 93 3.57 -15.80 7.37
CA GLN A 93 3.70 -17.09 8.00
C GLN A 93 4.88 -17.02 8.96
N SER A 94 4.60 -16.85 10.26
CA SER A 94 5.54 -17.27 11.28
C SER A 94 5.67 -18.78 11.12
N LYS A 95 6.81 -19.27 10.64
CA LYS A 95 7.12 -20.69 10.74
C LYS A 95 7.23 -21.04 12.23
N GLU A 96 6.11 -21.42 12.81
CA GLU A 96 6.04 -22.22 14.04
C GLU A 96 5.46 -23.57 13.62
N ASN A 97 6.34 -24.45 13.15
CA ASN A 97 6.15 -25.90 13.28
C ASN A 97 7.42 -26.64 12.83
N LEU A 98 8.06 -27.20 13.86
CA LEU A 98 8.96 -28.36 13.91
C LEU A 98 10.34 -28.28 13.25
#